data_AF-A0A9X0D9C4-F1
#
_entry.id   AF-A0A9X0D9C4-F1
#
_cell.length_a   1.000
_cell.length_b   1.000
_cell.length_c   1.000
_cell.angle_alpha   90.00
_cell.angle_beta   90.00
_cell.angle_gamma   90.00
#
_symmetry.space_group_name_H-M   'P 1'
#
loop_
_entity.id
_entity.type
_entity.pdbx_description
1 polymer ?
#
loop_
_entity_poly.entity_id
_entity_poly.type
_entity_poly.pdbx_seq_one_letter_code
_entity_poly.pdbx_strand_id
1 'polypeptide(L)'
;MEDKASQIATLEAKKEKIGGINAYQKASKLGEARHGSFNSAKWILKQMRALKKLPNTTEGTEEKLPKLRLLDVGALDNNYKKHVKWIQCKPIDLNPQSSAVLKADFLKLDSKEEFDVVVLSLVVNFEGDIRKRGDMLRKMSRTHSGSRLRVLLFCRFLV
;
A
#
# COMPACT_ATOMS: atom_id res chain seq x y z
N MET A 1 5.08 -26.07 25.99
CA MET A 1 4.79 -25.59 24.62
C MET A 1 3.31 -25.67 24.25
N GLU A 2 2.55 -26.58 24.86
CA GLU A 2 1.11 -26.79 24.66
C GLU A 2 0.22 -25.56 25.00
N ASP A 3 0.64 -24.73 25.95
CA ASP A 3 -0.09 -23.54 26.41
C ASP A 3 -0.15 -22.41 25.36
N LYS A 4 0.92 -22.18 24.59
CA LYS A 4 0.96 -21.09 23.59
C LYS A 4 0.07 -21.36 22.38
N ALA A 5 0.00 -22.60 21.91
CA ALA A 5 -0.85 -22.96 20.78
C ALA A 5 -2.34 -22.78 21.11
N SER A 6 -2.74 -23.18 22.33
CA SER A 6 -4.10 -22.98 22.84
C SER A 6 -4.45 -21.50 23.02
N GLN A 7 -3.49 -20.70 23.50
CA GLN A 7 -3.65 -19.24 23.59
C GLN A 7 -3.80 -18.57 22.22
N ILE A 8 -3.01 -18.98 21.21
CA ILE A 8 -3.13 -18.49 19.83
C ILE A 8 -4.51 -18.81 19.27
N ALA A 9 -4.96 -20.07 19.39
CA ALA A 9 -6.28 -20.48 18.92
C ALA A 9 -7.41 -19.69 19.58
N THR A 10 -7.29 -19.42 20.88
CA THR A 10 -8.27 -18.60 21.64
C THR A 10 -8.30 -17.15 21.12
N LEU A 11 -7.14 -16.55 20.84
CA LEU A 11 -7.05 -15.20 20.30
C LEU A 11 -7.57 -15.11 18.86
N GLU A 12 -7.30 -16.11 18.02
CA GLU A 12 -7.85 -16.19 16.67
C GLU A 12 -9.37 -16.33 16.68
N ALA A 13 -9.92 -17.19 17.54
CA ALA A 13 -11.37 -17.32 17.72
C ALA A 13 -12.01 -16.01 18.20
N LYS A 14 -11.36 -15.28 19.12
CA LYS A 14 -11.82 -13.95 19.55
C LYS A 14 -11.77 -12.92 18.43
N LYS A 15 -10.72 -12.91 17.60
CA LYS A 15 -10.59 -12.05 16.42
C LYS A 15 -11.69 -12.34 15.39
N GLU A 16 -12.00 -13.60 15.16
CA GLU A 16 -13.07 -13.99 14.24
C GLU A 16 -14.44 -13.61 14.78
N LYS A 17 -14.68 -13.77 16.09
CA LYS A 17 -15.94 -13.39 16.76
C LYS A 17 -16.27 -11.90 16.65
N ILE A 18 -15.26 -11.02 16.60
CA ILE A 18 -15.46 -9.58 16.38
C ILE A 18 -15.54 -9.20 14.89
N GLY A 19 -15.66 -10.19 14.00
CA GLY A 19 -15.85 -10.02 12.55
C GLY A 19 -14.59 -10.19 11.70
N GLY A 20 -13.47 -10.57 12.31
CA GLY A 20 -12.24 -10.93 11.61
C GLY A 20 -11.62 -9.79 10.81
N ILE A 21 -10.69 -10.15 9.91
CA ILE A 21 -10.01 -9.18 9.04
C ILE A 21 -10.98 -8.46 8.09
N ASN A 22 -12.07 -9.13 7.69
CA ASN A 22 -13.08 -8.57 6.80
C ASN A 22 -13.88 -7.45 7.47
N ALA A 23 -14.30 -7.60 8.72
CA ALA A 23 -14.96 -6.52 9.45
C ALA A 23 -14.01 -5.34 9.67
N TYR A 24 -12.74 -5.60 9.98
CA TYR A 24 -11.73 -4.55 10.07
C TYR A 24 -11.55 -3.81 8.73
N GLN A 25 -11.42 -4.51 7.61
CA GLN A 25 -11.31 -3.88 6.28
C GLN A 25 -12.55 -3.05 5.92
N LYS A 26 -13.76 -3.56 6.21
CA LYS A 26 -15.01 -2.80 6.02
C LYS A 26 -15.08 -1.55 6.90
N ALA A 27 -14.69 -1.67 8.16
CA ALA A 27 -14.62 -0.56 9.09
C ALA A 27 -13.58 0.48 8.65
N SER A 28 -12.42 0.05 8.14
CA SER A 28 -11.40 0.94 7.58
C SER A 28 -11.91 1.70 6.36
N LYS A 29 -12.65 1.04 5.46
CA LYS A 29 -13.28 1.69 4.30
C LYS A 29 -14.35 2.71 4.73
N LEU A 30 -15.13 2.39 5.75
CA LEU A 30 -16.10 3.31 6.35
C LEU A 30 -15.40 4.48 7.07
N GLY A 31 -14.28 4.22 7.73
CA GLY A 31 -13.44 5.22 8.40
C GLY A 31 -12.81 6.19 7.41
N GLU A 32 -12.31 5.71 6.27
CA GLU A 32 -11.85 6.56 5.16
C GLU A 32 -12.97 7.46 4.63
N ALA A 33 -14.21 6.94 4.52
CA ALA A 33 -15.36 7.69 4.05
C ALA A 33 -15.91 8.69 5.09
N ARG A 34 -15.91 8.36 6.39
CA ARG A 34 -16.46 9.18 7.48
C ARG A 34 -15.47 10.18 8.07
N HIS A 35 -14.21 9.80 8.26
CA HIS A 35 -13.13 10.66 8.77
C HIS A 35 -12.20 11.09 7.63
N GLY A 36 -12.78 11.71 6.59
CA GLY A 36 -12.15 12.02 5.30
C GLY A 36 -10.95 12.99 5.30
N SER A 37 -10.22 13.17 6.41
CA SER A 37 -9.06 14.07 6.46
C SER A 37 -7.78 13.44 5.90
N PHE A 38 -7.60 12.11 5.99
CA PHE A 38 -6.34 11.47 5.58
C PHE A 38 -6.53 10.30 4.61
N ASN A 39 -6.29 10.57 3.33
CA ASN A 39 -6.14 9.56 2.28
C ASN A 39 -4.67 9.53 1.85
N SER A 40 -4.04 8.36 1.95
CA SER A 40 -2.61 8.17 1.68
C SER A 40 -2.22 8.62 0.27
N ALA A 41 -3.07 8.35 -0.73
CA ALA A 41 -2.82 8.77 -2.11
C ALA A 41 -2.82 10.30 -2.26
N LYS A 42 -3.74 11.03 -1.60
CA LYS A 42 -3.71 12.51 -1.61
C LYS A 42 -2.40 13.06 -1.04
N TRP A 43 -1.93 12.50 0.06
CA TRP A 43 -0.66 12.90 0.67
C TRP A 43 0.52 12.61 -0.27
N ILE A 44 0.57 11.40 -0.85
CA ILE A 44 1.61 10.98 -1.80
C ILE A 44 1.65 11.91 -3.02
N LEU A 45 0.51 12.20 -3.64
CA LEU A 45 0.40 13.12 -4.77
C LEU A 45 0.90 14.53 -4.41
N LYS A 46 0.64 15.00 -3.18
CA LYS A 46 1.16 16.28 -2.67
C LYS A 46 2.69 16.24 -2.54
N GLN A 47 3.25 15.19 -1.95
CA GLN A 47 4.71 15.06 -1.82
C GLN A 47 5.41 14.98 -3.17
N MET A 48 4.84 14.23 -4.12
CA MET A 48 5.41 14.11 -5.45
C MET A 48 5.44 15.43 -6.22
N ARG A 49 4.39 16.26 -6.07
CA ARG A 49 4.37 17.64 -6.58
C ARG A 49 5.47 18.48 -5.95
N ALA A 50 5.59 18.45 -4.62
CA ALA A 50 6.58 19.23 -3.89
C ALA A 50 8.03 18.87 -4.27
N LEU A 51 8.29 17.58 -4.52
CA LEU A 51 9.61 17.08 -4.91
C LEU A 51 9.93 17.28 -6.40
N LYS A 52 9.08 17.97 -7.17
CA LYS A 52 9.20 18.14 -8.63
C LYS A 52 9.46 16.83 -9.38
N LYS A 53 8.98 15.70 -8.85
CA LYS A 53 9.09 14.37 -9.47
C LYS A 53 7.92 14.05 -10.41
N LEU A 54 7.14 15.07 -10.75
CA LEU A 54 6.17 14.97 -11.82
C LEU A 54 6.93 15.02 -13.15
N PRO A 55 6.50 14.26 -14.18
CA PRO A 55 6.99 14.49 -15.53
C PRO A 55 6.71 15.97 -15.87
N ASN A 56 7.76 16.74 -16.15
CA ASN A 56 7.61 18.10 -16.65
C ASN A 56 6.84 18.00 -17.96
N THR A 57 5.57 18.42 -17.97
CA THR A 57 4.89 18.81 -19.21
C THR A 57 5.47 20.16 -19.61
N THR A 58 6.75 20.20 -19.98
CA THR A 58 7.31 21.35 -20.67
C THR A 58 6.78 21.33 -22.09
N GLU A 59 6.13 22.45 -22.43
CA GLU A 59 5.46 22.74 -23.69
C GLU A 59 6.37 22.42 -24.89
N GLY A 60 5.84 21.69 -25.88
CA GLY A 60 6.38 21.70 -27.25
C GLY A 60 7.13 20.45 -27.75
N THR A 61 7.31 19.39 -26.96
CA THR A 61 7.84 18.12 -27.49
C THR A 61 6.90 16.96 -27.17
N GLU A 62 6.36 16.31 -28.20
CA GLU A 62 5.45 15.16 -28.10
C GLU A 62 6.13 13.86 -27.63
N GLU A 63 7.27 13.94 -26.95
CA GLU A 63 7.86 12.78 -26.31
C GLU A 63 7.04 12.43 -25.07
N LYS A 64 6.18 11.41 -25.20
CA LYS A 64 5.44 10.82 -24.08
C LYS A 64 6.44 10.33 -23.03
N LEU A 65 6.73 11.16 -22.04
CA LEU A 65 7.50 10.77 -20.87
C LEU A 65 6.91 9.46 -20.28
N PRO A 66 7.76 8.49 -19.91
CA PRO A 66 7.28 7.22 -19.37
C PRO A 66 6.48 7.47 -18.09
N LYS A 67 5.32 6.79 -17.99
CA LYS A 67 4.46 6.86 -16.80
C LYS A 67 5.23 6.41 -15.58
N LEU A 68 4.98 7.08 -14.46
CA LEU A 68 5.52 6.69 -13.18
C LEU A 68 4.86 5.39 -12.70
N ARG A 69 5.67 4.36 -12.44
CA ARG A 69 5.23 3.06 -11.93
C ARG A 69 5.06 3.12 -10.41
N LEU A 70 3.83 2.97 -9.93
CA LEU A 70 3.50 2.99 -8.51
C LEU A 70 2.96 1.62 -8.07
N LEU A 71 3.51 1.07 -7.00
CA LEU A 71 2.98 -0.12 -6.31
C LEU A 71 2.28 0.34 -5.03
N ASP A 72 0.98 0.05 -4.92
CA ASP A 72 0.18 0.35 -3.72
C ASP A 72 -0.16 -0.94 -2.98
N VAL A 73 0.53 -1.21 -1.88
CA VAL A 73 0.39 -2.45 -1.12
C VAL A 73 -0.65 -2.26 -0.02
N GLY A 74 -1.57 -3.21 0.11
CA GLY A 74 -2.66 -3.13 1.08
C GLY A 74 -3.79 -2.20 0.63
N ALA A 75 -3.97 -2.06 -0.69
CA ALA A 75 -4.87 -1.06 -1.25
C ALA A 75 -6.35 -1.47 -1.09
N LEU A 76 -7.20 -0.55 -0.61
CA LEU A 76 -8.65 -0.77 -0.55
C LEU A 76 -9.34 -0.56 -1.92
N ASP A 77 -8.78 0.30 -2.77
CA ASP A 77 -9.21 0.58 -4.14
C ASP A 77 -8.05 1.22 -4.94
N ASN A 78 -8.23 1.40 -6.26
CA ASN A 78 -7.28 2.17 -7.06
C ASN A 78 -7.49 3.69 -6.90
N ASN A 79 -6.88 4.25 -5.85
CA ASN A 79 -6.95 5.68 -5.53
C ASN A 79 -6.27 6.61 -6.56
N TYR A 80 -5.49 6.06 -7.50
CA TYR A 80 -4.75 6.82 -8.51
C TYR A 80 -5.44 6.83 -9.88
N LYS A 81 -6.66 6.30 -10.00
CA LYS A 81 -7.42 6.21 -11.27
C LYS A 81 -7.59 7.55 -12.01
N LYS A 82 -7.65 8.67 -11.28
CA LYS A 82 -7.74 10.03 -11.87
C LYS A 82 -6.41 10.55 -12.43
N HIS A 83 -5.31 9.84 -12.18
CA HIS A 83 -3.94 10.24 -12.53
C HIS A 83 -3.29 9.29 -13.55
N VAL A 84 -4.07 8.44 -14.23
CA VAL A 84 -3.60 7.44 -15.21
C VAL A 84 -2.82 7.99 -16.40
N LYS A 85 -2.92 9.30 -16.65
CA LYS A 85 -2.12 10.00 -17.67
C LYS A 85 -0.62 9.94 -17.38
N TRP A 86 -0.24 9.95 -16.10
CA TRP A 86 1.17 10.03 -15.68
C TRP A 86 1.55 9.05 -14.57
N ILE A 87 0.58 8.34 -13.96
CA ILE A 87 0.82 7.24 -13.01
C ILE A 87 0.28 5.93 -13.61
N GLN A 88 1.13 4.91 -13.65
CA GLN A 88 0.74 3.52 -13.80
C GLN A 88 0.75 2.86 -12.42
N CYS A 89 -0.44 2.74 -11.81
CA CYS A 89 -0.60 2.14 -10.48
C CYS A 89 -0.87 0.63 -10.59
N LYS A 90 -0.15 -0.17 -9.81
CA LYS A 90 -0.41 -1.57 -9.51
C LYS A 90 -0.86 -1.70 -8.04
N PRO A 91 -2.16 -1.60 -7.75
CA PRO A 91 -2.68 -1.81 -6.40
C PRO A 91 -2.78 -3.31 -6.10
N ILE A 92 -2.29 -3.74 -4.95
CA ILE A 92 -2.32 -5.13 -4.49
C ILE A 92 -2.84 -5.25 -3.05
N ASP A 93 -3.47 -6.38 -2.74
CA ASP A 93 -3.87 -6.75 -1.38
C ASP A 93 -3.90 -8.29 -1.24
N LEU A 94 -3.78 -8.81 -0.02
CA LEU A 94 -3.91 -10.24 0.25
C LEU A 94 -5.37 -10.72 0.12
N ASN A 95 -6.32 -9.85 0.46
CA ASN A 95 -7.77 -10.06 0.48
C ASN A 95 -8.49 -8.85 -0.13
N PRO A 96 -8.35 -8.61 -1.45
CA PRO A 96 -8.90 -7.43 -2.11
C PRO A 96 -10.43 -7.37 -1.99
N GLN A 97 -10.94 -6.16 -1.73
CA GLN A 97 -12.38 -5.85 -1.60
C GLN A 97 -12.93 -5.05 -2.81
N SER A 98 -12.08 -4.78 -3.81
CA SER A 98 -12.40 -4.04 -5.04
C SER A 98 -11.82 -4.81 -6.23
N SER A 99 -12.55 -4.86 -7.34
CA SER A 99 -12.07 -5.46 -8.60
C SER A 99 -10.90 -4.71 -9.21
N ALA A 100 -10.66 -3.47 -8.79
CA ALA A 100 -9.51 -2.67 -9.22
C ALA A 100 -8.21 -3.04 -8.51
N VAL A 101 -8.24 -3.91 -7.49
CA VAL A 101 -7.09 -4.32 -6.66
C VAL A 101 -6.75 -5.78 -6.94
N LEU A 102 -5.47 -6.05 -7.21
CA LEU A 102 -4.98 -7.40 -7.51
C LEU A 102 -4.75 -8.19 -6.23
N LYS A 103 -5.19 -9.45 -6.21
CA LYS A 103 -4.84 -10.37 -5.12
C LYS A 103 -3.37 -10.80 -5.26
N ALA A 104 -2.49 -10.27 -4.40
CA ALA A 104 -1.08 -10.63 -4.41
C ALA A 104 -0.42 -10.41 -3.05
N ASP A 105 0.63 -11.19 -2.78
CA ASP A 105 1.48 -11.06 -1.60
C ASP A 105 2.73 -10.26 -1.96
N PHE A 106 2.94 -9.13 -1.27
CA PHE A 106 4.08 -8.25 -1.51
C PHE A 106 5.44 -8.95 -1.33
N LEU A 107 5.57 -9.85 -0.35
CA LEU A 107 6.82 -10.57 -0.11
C LEU A 107 7.11 -11.60 -1.22
N LYS A 108 6.08 -12.03 -1.96
CA LYS A 108 6.17 -13.00 -3.06
C LYS A 108 6.18 -12.35 -4.45
N LEU A 109 6.07 -11.02 -4.54
CA LEU A 109 6.20 -10.33 -5.83
C LEU A 109 7.59 -10.57 -6.43
N ASP A 110 7.65 -10.76 -7.74
CA ASP A 110 8.91 -10.97 -8.46
C ASP A 110 9.87 -9.80 -8.17
N SER A 111 11.12 -10.12 -7.86
CA SER A 111 12.19 -9.13 -7.68
C SER A 111 12.56 -8.39 -8.96
N LYS A 112 12.19 -8.90 -10.13
CA LYS A 112 12.42 -8.23 -11.43
C LYS A 112 11.46 -7.07 -11.68
N GLU A 113 10.34 -7.00 -10.97
CA GLU A 113 9.42 -5.88 -11.08
C GLU A 113 9.94 -4.67 -10.29
N GLU A 114 10.39 -3.63 -10.98
CA GLU A 114 10.82 -2.38 -10.37
C GLU A 114 9.71 -1.32 -10.34
N PHE A 115 9.59 -0.56 -9.26
CA PHE A 115 8.63 0.53 -9.15
C PHE A 115 9.33 1.83 -8.77
N ASP A 116 8.83 2.92 -9.32
CA ASP A 116 9.32 4.26 -9.01
C ASP A 116 8.86 4.72 -7.63
N VAL A 117 7.67 4.27 -7.22
CA VAL A 117 7.06 4.52 -5.92
C VAL A 117 6.50 3.22 -5.39
N VAL A 118 6.87 2.86 -4.17
CA VAL A 118 6.26 1.76 -3.42
C VAL A 118 5.59 2.38 -2.20
N VAL A 119 4.31 2.07 -2.01
CA VAL A 119 3.48 2.56 -0.90
C VAL A 119 3.15 1.40 0.01
N LEU A 120 3.47 1.56 1.30
CA LEU A 120 3.14 0.62 2.36
C LEU A 120 2.37 1.39 3.44
N SER A 121 1.10 1.69 3.20
CA SER A 121 0.27 2.41 4.17
C SER A 121 -0.38 1.44 5.15
N LEU A 122 -0.01 1.52 6.43
CA LEU A 122 -0.45 0.65 7.53
C LEU A 122 -0.10 -0.85 7.41
N VAL A 123 0.28 -1.36 6.23
CA VAL A 123 0.55 -2.79 6.00
C VAL A 123 1.57 -3.36 6.98
N VAL A 124 2.68 -2.64 7.22
CA VAL A 124 3.73 -3.08 8.14
C VAL A 124 3.21 -3.18 9.59
N ASN A 125 2.23 -2.35 9.96
CA ASN A 125 1.66 -2.33 11.31
C ASN A 125 0.79 -3.58 11.57
N PHE A 126 0.18 -4.13 10.52
CA PHE A 126 -0.71 -5.29 10.60
C PHE A 126 -0.01 -6.63 10.47
N GLU A 127 1.25 -6.65 10.04
CA GLU A 127 2.05 -7.88 10.03
C GLU A 127 2.39 -8.28 11.47
N GLY A 128 2.00 -9.49 11.88
CA GLY A 128 2.20 -9.99 13.24
C GLY A 128 3.64 -10.46 13.51
N ASP A 129 4.37 -10.85 12.47
CA ASP A 129 5.74 -11.32 12.58
C ASP A 129 6.75 -10.19 12.36
N ILE A 130 7.55 -9.89 13.38
CA ILE A 130 8.59 -8.86 13.33
C ILE A 130 9.64 -9.12 12.24
N ARG A 131 9.95 -10.37 11.92
CA ARG A 131 10.88 -10.73 10.84
C ARG A 131 10.28 -10.37 9.49
N LYS A 132 9.01 -10.71 9.28
CA LYS A 132 8.27 -10.34 8.06
C LYS A 132 8.16 -8.83 7.89
N ARG A 133 7.98 -8.07 8.98
CA ARG A 133 8.06 -6.59 8.92
C ARG A 133 9.40 -6.12 8.37
N GLY A 134 10.51 -6.67 8.88
CA GLY A 134 11.85 -6.39 8.39
C GLY A 134 12.03 -6.78 6.91
N ASP A 135 11.50 -7.94 6.52
CA ASP A 135 11.53 -8.41 5.13
C ASP A 135 10.71 -7.51 4.20
N MET A 136 9.57 -6.96 4.64
CA MET A 136 8.82 -5.98 3.87
C MET A 136 9.66 -4.72 3.59
N LEU A 137 10.36 -4.19 4.60
CA LEU A 137 11.23 -3.02 4.44
C LEU A 137 12.42 -3.31 3.52
N ARG A 138 13.02 -4.50 3.65
CA ARG A 138 14.11 -4.95 2.78
C ARG A 138 13.64 -5.14 1.34
N LYS A 139 12.49 -5.77 1.13
CA LYS A 139 11.89 -6.01 -0.18
C LYS A 139 11.55 -4.69 -0.86
N MET A 140 10.93 -3.75 -0.15
CA MET A 140 10.66 -2.40 -0.66
C MET A 140 11.93 -1.70 -1.18
N SER A 141 13.06 -1.92 -0.51
CA SER A 141 14.34 -1.37 -0.95
C SER A 141 14.89 -1.98 -2.23
N ARG A 142 14.48 -3.21 -2.57
CA ARG A 142 14.91 -3.95 -3.78
C ARG A 142 13.92 -3.85 -4.94
N THR A 143 12.64 -3.66 -4.63
CA THR A 143 11.54 -3.48 -5.59
C THR A 143 11.54 -2.06 -6.20
N HIS A 144 12.58 -1.26 -5.97
CA HIS A 144 12.66 0.14 -6.38
C HIS A 144 13.76 0.38 -7.41
N SER A 145 13.43 1.10 -8.49
CA SER A 145 14.41 1.52 -9.49
C SER A 145 15.30 2.65 -8.95
N GLY A 146 16.62 2.51 -9.03
CA GLY A 146 17.64 3.21 -8.24
C GLY A 146 17.70 4.76 -8.24
N SER A 147 16.72 5.47 -8.80
CA SER A 147 16.74 6.94 -8.94
C SER A 147 15.44 7.66 -8.56
N ARG A 148 14.43 7.00 -7.96
CA ARG A 148 13.12 7.61 -7.67
C ARG A 148 12.68 7.53 -6.19
N LEU A 149 11.42 7.90 -5.89
CA LEU A 149 10.96 8.23 -4.53
C LEU A 149 10.42 7.00 -3.79
N ARG A 150 11.01 6.70 -2.63
CA ARG A 150 10.53 5.66 -1.70
C ARG A 150 9.57 6.28 -0.69
N VAL A 151 8.32 5.78 -0.59
CA VAL A 151 7.34 6.30 0.38
C VAL A 151 6.86 5.20 1.32
N LEU A 152 7.32 5.26 2.56
CA LEU A 152 6.80 4.44 3.64
C LEU A 152 5.90 5.31 4.51
N LEU A 153 4.62 4.97 4.63
CA LEU A 153 3.65 5.77 5.38
C LEU A 153 3.13 4.97 6.57
N PHE A 154 3.59 5.33 7.76
CA PHE A 154 3.02 4.84 9.01
C PHE A 154 1.84 5.73 9.39
N CYS A 155 0.63 5.32 9.02
CA CYS A 155 -0.54 6.03 9.52
C CYS A 155 -0.68 5.72 11.01
N ARG A 156 -0.63 6.78 11.82
CA ARG A 156 -0.95 6.73 13.25
C ARG A 156 -2.45 6.48 13.35
N PHE A 157 -2.85 5.42 14.05
CA PHE A 157 -4.19 5.41 14.62
C PHE A 157 -4.24 6.58 15.60
N LEU A 158 -5.00 7.63 15.26
CA LEU A 158 -5.63 8.43 16.30
C LEU A 158 -6.64 7.48 16.95
N VAL A 159 -6.16 6.75 17.95
CA VAL A 159 -7.03 6.33 19.05
C VAL A 159 -7.29 7.57 19.89
#